data_AF-D7CCL1-F1
#
_entry.id   AF-D7CCL1-F1
#
_cell.length_a   1.000
_cell.length_b   1.000
_cell.length_c   1.000
_cell.angle_alpha   90.00
_cell.angle_beta   90.00
_cell.angle_gamma   90.00
#
_symmetry.space_group_name_H-M   'P 1'
#
loop_
_entity.id
_entity.type
_entity.pdbx_description
1 polymer ?
#
loop_
_entity_poly.entity_id
_entity_poly.type
_entity_poly.pdbx_seq_one_letter_code
_entity_poly.pdbx_strand_id
1 'polypeptide(L)'
;MASTPSVSELRRTKFARRLPAELSELAGPAHGTVSLPLHMAWSGLTQFDLERPRLRMSFYRIVLAEGMRDDLVQYLNHDLLISMWPVLRTLISRDIRDTWESAFTELTAHATAVA
;
A
#
# COMPACT_ATOMS: atom_id res chain seq x y z
N MET A 1 -31.50 -10.18 -14.03
CA MET A 1 -30.40 -9.80 -14.94
C MET A 1 -29.21 -9.40 -14.08
N ALA A 2 -28.19 -10.24 -13.95
CA ALA A 2 -26.97 -9.84 -13.22
C ALA A 2 -26.13 -8.98 -14.16
N SER A 3 -25.92 -7.71 -13.82
CA SER A 3 -25.05 -6.81 -14.56
C SER A 3 -23.61 -7.34 -14.50
N THR A 4 -22.93 -7.41 -15.65
CA THR A 4 -21.52 -7.81 -15.71
C THR A 4 -20.67 -6.78 -14.95
N PRO A 5 -19.82 -7.20 -13.99
CA PRO A 5 -19.00 -6.27 -13.23
C PRO A 5 -18.01 -5.53 -14.14
N SER A 6 -17.84 -4.23 -13.91
CA SER A 6 -16.86 -3.43 -14.64
C SER A 6 -15.42 -3.84 -14.31
N VAL A 7 -14.48 -3.53 -15.20
CA VAL A 7 -13.04 -3.84 -15.01
C VAL A 7 -12.50 -3.23 -13.70
N SER A 8 -12.94 -2.03 -13.34
CA SER A 8 -12.52 -1.36 -12.11
C SER A 8 -13.09 -2.05 -10.86
N GLU A 9 -14.33 -2.56 -10.90
CA GLU A 9 -14.90 -3.36 -9.80
C GLU A 9 -14.13 -4.67 -9.59
N LEU A 10 -13.73 -5.32 -10.68
CA LEU A 10 -12.90 -6.52 -10.61
C LEU A 10 -11.51 -6.22 -10.01
N ARG A 11 -10.89 -5.11 -10.38
CA ARG A 11 -9.61 -4.66 -9.80
C ARG A 11 -9.74 -4.35 -8.32
N ARG A 12 -10.75 -3.56 -7.92
CA ARG A 12 -11.01 -3.26 -6.49
C ARG A 12 -11.26 -4.53 -5.69
N THR A 13 -12.04 -5.46 -6.23
CA THR A 13 -12.27 -6.78 -5.58
C THR A 13 -10.96 -7.54 -5.39
N LYS A 14 -10.06 -7.50 -6.39
CA LYS A 14 -8.73 -8.13 -6.30
C LYS A 14 -7.88 -7.49 -5.20
N PHE A 15 -7.86 -6.17 -5.11
CA PHE A 15 -7.12 -5.46 -4.05
C PHE A 15 -7.74 -5.68 -2.67
N ALA A 16 -9.06 -5.65 -2.56
CA ALA A 16 -9.79 -5.85 -1.30
C ALA A 16 -9.46 -7.22 -0.66
N ARG A 17 -9.34 -8.28 -1.49
CA ARG A 17 -8.96 -9.62 -1.02
C ARG A 17 -7.57 -9.72 -0.41
N ARG A 18 -6.70 -8.75 -0.70
CA ARG A 18 -5.32 -8.73 -0.19
C ARG A 18 -5.21 -7.91 1.10
N LEU A 19 -6.20 -7.10 1.44
CA LEU A 19 -6.10 -6.23 2.61
C LEU A 19 -5.89 -7.04 3.90
N PRO A 20 -5.13 -6.50 4.88
CA PRO A 20 -5.23 -6.98 6.25
C PRO A 20 -6.66 -6.75 6.77
N ALA A 21 -7.02 -7.42 7.87
CA ALA A 21 -8.28 -7.17 8.56
C ALA A 21 -8.27 -5.78 9.21
N GLU A 22 -7.13 -5.43 9.84
CA GLU A 22 -6.96 -4.16 10.54
C GLU A 22 -5.65 -3.48 10.13
N LEU A 23 -5.62 -2.15 10.13
CA LEU A 23 -4.41 -1.41 9.77
C LEU A 23 -3.27 -1.67 10.79
N SER A 24 -3.60 -1.96 12.04
CA SER A 24 -2.63 -2.27 13.09
C SER A 24 -1.88 -3.58 12.88
N GLU A 25 -2.32 -4.45 11.96
CA GLU A 25 -1.58 -5.67 11.58
C GLU A 25 -0.30 -5.35 10.80
N LEU A 26 -0.16 -4.13 10.27
CA LEU A 26 1.00 -3.70 9.48
C LEU A 26 2.26 -3.56 10.36
N ALA A 27 3.04 -4.64 10.45
CA ALA A 27 4.18 -4.80 11.35
C ALA A 27 5.55 -4.64 10.64
N GLY A 28 5.55 -4.07 9.44
CA GLY A 28 6.75 -3.92 8.63
C GLY A 28 7.80 -2.99 9.23
N PRO A 29 9.03 -3.08 8.71
CA PRO A 29 10.17 -2.30 9.19
C PRO A 29 9.96 -0.80 8.98
N ALA A 30 10.31 0.00 9.99
CA ALA A 30 10.25 1.46 9.89
C ALA A 30 11.54 2.10 9.38
N HIS A 31 12.68 1.43 9.60
CA HIS A 31 14.02 1.94 9.32
C HIS A 31 14.92 0.85 8.76
N GLY A 32 16.10 1.27 8.30
CA GLY A 32 17.12 0.39 7.77
C GLY A 32 16.85 -0.02 6.32
N THR A 33 17.61 -1.01 5.87
CA THR A 33 17.61 -1.45 4.49
C THR A 33 16.82 -2.75 4.35
N VAL A 34 15.86 -2.77 3.43
CA VAL A 34 14.93 -3.89 3.22
C VAL A 34 14.99 -4.35 1.78
N SER A 35 15.01 -5.66 1.58
CA SER A 35 14.95 -6.26 0.25
C SER A 35 13.56 -6.79 -0.07
N LEU A 36 13.00 -6.38 -1.20
CA LEU A 36 11.75 -6.93 -1.72
C LEU A 36 12.00 -8.25 -2.47
N PRO A 37 11.10 -9.24 -2.36
CA PRO A 37 11.14 -10.45 -3.15
C PRO A 37 10.96 -10.16 -4.64
N LEU A 38 11.47 -11.07 -5.47
CA LEU A 38 11.47 -10.93 -6.93
C LEU A 38 10.07 -10.84 -7.55
N HIS A 39 9.04 -11.44 -6.92
CA HIS A 39 7.67 -11.34 -7.45
C HIS A 39 7.11 -9.92 -7.37
N MET A 40 7.62 -9.09 -6.44
CA MET A 40 7.24 -7.67 -6.31
C MET A 40 8.20 -6.74 -7.06
N ALA A 41 9.51 -6.99 -6.99
CA ALA A 41 10.52 -6.15 -7.64
C ALA A 41 11.27 -6.96 -8.70
N TRP A 42 10.81 -6.88 -9.95
CA TRP A 42 11.41 -7.63 -11.07
C TRP A 42 12.76 -7.01 -11.44
N SER A 43 13.83 -7.82 -11.31
CA SER A 43 15.25 -7.70 -11.72
C SER A 43 16.00 -6.35 -11.59
N GLY A 44 15.38 -5.31 -11.07
CA GLY A 44 16.00 -3.99 -10.84
C GLY A 44 16.41 -3.74 -9.39
N LEU A 45 16.09 -2.55 -8.88
CA LEU A 45 16.33 -2.18 -7.48
C LEU A 45 15.44 -3.03 -6.55
N THR A 46 16.02 -4.04 -5.93
CA THR A 46 15.35 -4.89 -4.94
C THR A 46 15.60 -4.43 -3.51
N GLN A 47 16.63 -3.62 -3.27
CA GLN A 47 17.04 -3.15 -1.95
C GLN A 47 16.67 -1.68 -1.73
N PHE A 48 15.94 -1.40 -0.66
CA PHE A 48 15.40 -0.09 -0.33
C PHE A 48 15.87 0.35 1.05
N ASP A 49 16.58 1.47 1.10
CA ASP A 49 16.94 2.16 2.34
C ASP A 49 15.76 3.03 2.79
N LEU A 50 15.09 2.61 3.87
CA LEU A 50 13.91 3.29 4.41
C LEU A 50 14.22 4.61 5.12
N GLU A 51 15.50 4.90 5.36
CA GLU A 51 15.93 6.21 5.88
C GLU A 51 15.95 7.25 4.77
N ARG A 52 15.98 6.84 3.50
CA ARG A 52 15.88 7.75 2.34
C ARG A 52 14.42 7.95 1.94
N PRO A 53 13.83 9.15 2.10
CA PRO A 53 12.40 9.37 1.89
C PRO A 53 11.91 8.97 0.50
N ARG A 54 12.72 9.20 -0.55
CA ARG A 54 12.38 8.83 -1.93
C ARG A 54 12.34 7.31 -2.12
N LEU A 55 13.28 6.57 -1.54
CA LEU A 55 13.31 5.11 -1.64
C LEU A 55 12.20 4.48 -0.81
N ARG A 56 11.96 5.00 0.41
CA ARG A 56 10.82 4.60 1.24
C ARG A 56 9.49 4.80 0.49
N MET A 57 9.29 5.95 -0.14
CA MET A 57 8.09 6.20 -0.94
C MET A 57 7.94 5.20 -2.10
N SER A 58 9.01 4.93 -2.85
CA SER A 58 9.00 3.93 -3.92
C SER A 58 8.70 2.52 -3.41
N PHE A 59 9.29 2.13 -2.28
CA PHE A 59 9.05 0.84 -1.62
C PHE A 59 7.57 0.65 -1.28
N TYR A 60 6.94 1.62 -0.61
CA TYR A 60 5.52 1.56 -0.24
C TYR A 60 4.61 1.46 -1.48
N ARG A 61 4.95 2.18 -2.56
CA ARG A 61 4.19 2.09 -3.83
C ARG A 61 4.25 0.70 -4.46
N ILE A 62 5.43 0.07 -4.45
CA ILE A 62 5.60 -1.28 -5.00
C ILE A 62 4.82 -2.29 -4.17
N VAL A 63 4.96 -2.25 -2.85
CA VAL A 63 4.27 -3.18 -1.94
C VAL A 63 2.74 -3.06 -2.07
N LEU A 64 2.20 -1.84 -2.17
CA LEU A 64 0.77 -1.61 -2.38
C LEU A 64 0.25 -2.12 -3.74
N ALA A 65 1.07 -2.05 -4.78
CA ALA A 65 0.68 -2.47 -6.12
C ALA A 65 0.77 -4.00 -6.30
N GLU A 66 1.88 -4.58 -5.86
CA GLU A 66 2.26 -5.95 -6.17
C GLU A 66 2.03 -6.93 -5.02
N GLY A 67 2.09 -6.45 -3.78
CA GLY A 67 2.02 -7.28 -2.57
C GLY A 67 0.70 -8.03 -2.43
N MET A 68 0.82 -9.27 -1.93
CA MET A 68 -0.30 -10.05 -1.39
C MET A 68 -0.46 -9.77 0.10
N ARG A 69 -1.49 -10.33 0.76
CA ARG A 69 -1.81 -10.00 2.16
C ARG A 69 -0.62 -10.11 3.11
N ASP A 70 0.09 -11.23 3.06
CA ASP A 70 1.26 -11.45 3.92
C ASP A 70 2.40 -10.46 3.60
N ASP A 71 2.60 -10.12 2.33
CA ASP A 71 3.56 -9.09 1.92
C ASP A 71 3.20 -7.72 2.52
N LEU A 72 1.91 -7.34 2.48
CA LEU A 72 1.46 -6.06 3.04
C LEU A 72 1.74 -5.99 4.53
N VAL A 73 1.36 -7.02 5.28
CA VAL A 73 1.57 -7.15 6.72
C VAL A 73 3.06 -7.14 7.08
N GLN A 74 3.89 -7.82 6.29
CA GLN A 74 5.32 -7.96 6.53
C GLN A 74 6.12 -6.71 6.16
N TYR A 75 5.71 -5.96 5.14
CA TYR A 75 6.53 -4.89 4.58
C TYR A 75 6.01 -3.49 4.86
N LEU A 76 4.70 -3.29 5.08
CA LEU A 76 4.17 -1.98 5.45
C LEU A 76 4.17 -1.82 6.96
N ASN A 77 4.49 -0.62 7.42
CA ASN A 77 4.39 -0.23 8.81
C ASN A 77 3.17 0.68 8.99
N HIS A 78 2.36 0.43 10.01
CA HIS A 78 1.15 1.19 10.33
C HIS A 78 1.37 2.71 10.37
N ASP A 79 2.27 3.18 11.23
CA ASP A 79 2.45 4.62 11.49
C ASP A 79 3.05 5.35 10.29
N LEU A 80 4.01 4.70 9.62
CA LEU A 80 4.59 5.25 8.39
C LEU A 80 3.59 5.30 7.25
N LEU A 81 2.73 4.28 7.10
CA LEU A 81 1.71 4.29 6.07
C LEU A 81 0.75 5.47 6.27
N ILE A 82 0.24 5.65 7.50
CA ILE A 82 -0.63 6.80 7.85
C ILE A 82 0.08 8.12 7.54
N SER A 83 1.30 8.29 8.04
CA SER A 83 2.08 9.53 7.87
C SER A 83 2.36 9.85 6.39
N MET A 84 2.64 8.82 5.58
CA MET A 84 2.96 8.99 4.16
C MET A 84 1.71 9.05 3.27
N TRP A 85 0.55 8.60 3.76
CA TRP A 85 -0.68 8.48 2.99
C TRP A 85 -1.10 9.73 2.20
N PRO A 86 -1.04 10.96 2.77
CA PRO A 86 -1.45 12.18 2.08
C PRO A 86 -0.71 12.41 0.75
N VAL A 87 0.58 12.04 0.68
CA VAL A 87 1.37 12.12 -0.56
C VAL A 87 1.20 10.83 -1.36
N LEU A 88 1.29 9.66 -0.71
CA LEU A 88 1.27 8.35 -1.35
C LEU A 88 -0.03 8.10 -2.15
N ARG A 89 -1.19 8.54 -1.65
CA ARG A 89 -2.49 8.43 -2.32
C ARG A 89 -2.54 9.12 -3.68
N THR A 90 -1.65 10.08 -3.95
CA THR A 90 -1.55 10.78 -5.24
C THR A 90 -0.67 10.02 -6.25
N LEU A 91 0.13 9.05 -5.77
CA LEU A 91 1.15 8.34 -6.54
C LEU A 91 0.79 6.87 -6.85
N ILE A 92 -0.38 6.42 -6.41
CA ILE A 92 -0.94 5.08 -6.62
C ILE A 92 -2.21 5.13 -7.47
N SER A 93 -2.64 3.98 -7.98
CA SER A 93 -3.86 3.90 -8.80
C SER A 93 -5.11 4.22 -7.97
N ARG A 94 -6.13 4.77 -8.64
CA ARG A 94 -7.42 5.07 -8.01
C ARG A 94 -8.05 3.83 -7.38
N ASP A 95 -7.94 2.67 -8.03
CA ASP A 95 -8.52 1.43 -7.50
C ASP A 95 -7.86 1.00 -6.18
N ILE A 96 -6.54 1.14 -6.03
CA ILE A 96 -5.85 0.86 -4.75
C ILE A 96 -6.29 1.86 -3.70
N ARG A 97 -6.20 3.16 -4.01
CA ARG A 97 -6.54 4.24 -3.09
C ARG A 97 -7.96 4.11 -2.54
N ASP A 98 -8.94 3.98 -3.44
CA ASP A 98 -10.35 3.90 -3.06
C ASP A 98 -10.61 2.62 -2.24
N THR A 99 -9.92 1.51 -2.55
CA THR A 99 -10.04 0.26 -1.77
C THR A 99 -9.51 0.40 -0.35
N TRP A 100 -8.34 1.03 -0.17
CA TRP A 100 -7.74 1.24 1.14
C TRP A 100 -8.49 2.28 1.98
N GLU A 101 -8.93 3.39 1.39
CA GLU A 101 -9.69 4.43 2.10
C GLU A 101 -11.10 4.00 2.49
N SER A 102 -11.70 3.09 1.71
CA SER A 102 -13.00 2.51 2.08
C SER A 102 -12.88 1.50 3.22
N ALA A 103 -11.70 0.88 3.39
CA ALA A 103 -11.47 -0.12 4.42
C ALA A 103 -10.95 0.48 5.73
N PHE A 104 -10.12 1.53 5.66
CA PHE A 104 -9.43 2.10 6.82
C PHE A 104 -9.71 3.61 6.94
N THR A 105 -10.43 3.99 7.98
CA THR A 105 -10.85 5.39 8.19
C THR A 105 -9.68 6.26 8.67
N GLU A 106 -8.67 5.66 9.28
CA GLU A 106 -7.45 6.32 9.73
C GLU A 106 -6.69 6.99 8.56
N LEU A 107 -6.74 6.37 7.38
CA LEU A 107 -6.10 6.89 6.17
C LEU A 107 -6.83 8.13 5.63
N THR A 108 -8.16 8.18 5.73
CA THR A 108 -8.94 9.36 5.30
C THR A 108 -8.83 10.49 6.31
N ALA A 109 -8.87 10.19 7.61
CA ALA A 109 -8.71 11.18 8.67
C ALA A 109 -7.36 11.91 8.58
N HIS A 110 -6.27 11.18 8.32
CA HIS A 110 -4.93 11.77 8.18
C HIS A 110 -4.73 12.51 6.85
N ALA A 111 -5.45 12.13 5.79
CA ALA A 111 -5.41 12.84 4.51
C ALA A 111 -5.96 14.27 4.60
N THR A 112 -6.95 14.50 5.47
CA THR A 112 -7.56 15.84 5.65
C THR A 112 -6.71 16.76 6.54
N ALA A 113 -5.89 16.21 7.43
CA ALA A 113 -5.09 16.99 8.38
C ALA A 113 -3.96 17.82 7.75
N VAL A 114 -3.65 17.61 6.46
CA VAL A 114 -2.56 18.28 5.73
C VAL A 114 -3.06 19.29 4.69
N ALA A 115 -4.35 19.66 4.74
CA ALA A 115 -4.97 20.72 3.93
C ALA A 115 -4.91 22.06 4.66
#